data_AF-A0A2X3JHG1-F1
#
_entry.id   AF-A0A2X3JHG1-F1
#
_cell.length_a   1.000
_cell.length_b   1.000
_cell.length_c   1.000
_cell.angle_alpha   90.00
_cell.angle_beta   90.00
_cell.angle_gamma   90.00
#
_symmetry.space_group_name_H-M   'P 1'
#
loop_
_entity.id
_entity.type
_entity.pdbx_description
1 polymer ?
#
loop_
_entity_poly.entity_id
_entity_poly.type
_entity_poly.pdbx_seq_one_letter_code
_entity_poly.pdbx_strand_id
1 'polypeptide(L)' 'MRTGDDIAAMWKTWNITPDQHVAFYCGTGWRASETLMYARAMGWKNVGLYDGGWYEWSADPKNPVVSGKRKPN' A
#
# COMPACT_ATOMS: atom_id res chain seq x y z
N MET A 1 17.79 -0.89 1.11
CA MET A 1 16.51 -1.32 1.73
C MET A 1 16.58 -1.01 3.22
N ARG A 2 15.52 -0.48 3.83
CA ARG A 2 15.46 -0.31 5.30
C ARG A 2 15.21 -1.67 5.96
N THR A 3 15.39 -1.77 7.28
CA THR A 3 15.07 -3.00 8.02
C THR A 3 13.57 -3.28 7.99
N GLY A 4 13.19 -4.56 8.12
CA GLY A 4 11.78 -4.95 8.22
C GLY A 4 11.08 -4.25 9.38
N ASP A 5 11.77 -4.11 10.52
CA ASP A 5 11.23 -3.44 11.71
C ASP A 5 10.95 -1.96 11.47
N ASP A 6 11.84 -1.24 10.79
CA ASP A 6 11.64 0.17 10.42
C ASP A 6 10.42 0.35 9.51
N ILE A 7 10.27 -0.56 8.53
CA ILE A 7 9.15 -0.54 7.58
C ILE A 7 7.85 -0.84 8.32
N ALA A 8 7.83 -1.88 9.16
CA ALA A 8 6.67 -2.27 9.95
C ALA A 8 6.26 -1.17 10.94
N ALA A 9 7.23 -0.53 11.62
CA ALA A 9 6.95 0.57 12.52
C ALA A 9 6.32 1.75 11.78
N MET A 10 6.85 2.12 10.61
CA MET A 10 6.30 3.18 9.78
C MET A 10 4.87 2.85 9.30
N TRP A 11 4.65 1.65 8.76
CA TRP A 11 3.33 1.19 8.31
C TRP A 11 2.30 1.16 9.45
N LYS A 12 2.71 0.73 10.64
CA LYS A 12 1.84 0.72 11.83
C LYS A 12 1.35 2.12 12.21
N THR A 13 2.15 3.18 12.01
CA THR A 13 1.66 4.56 12.26
C THR A 13 0.47 4.94 11.38
N TRP A 14 0.30 4.27 10.24
CA TRP A 14 -0.81 4.43 9.31
C TRP A 14 -1.85 3.31 9.41
N ASN A 15 -1.85 2.55 10.50
CA ASN A 15 -2.76 1.42 10.72
C ASN A 15 -2.67 0.31 9.64
N ILE A 16 -1.49 0.13 9.04
CA ILE A 16 -1.20 -0.95 8.09
C ILE A 16 -0.48 -2.06 8.87
N THR A 17 -1.12 -3.21 9.05
CA THR A 17 -0.66 -4.30 9.93
C THR A 17 -0.71 -5.68 9.25
N PRO A 18 0.14 -6.65 9.67
CA PRO A 18 0.27 -7.94 8.99
C PRO A 18 -0.94 -8.88 9.11
N ASP A 19 -1.87 -8.61 10.02
CA ASP A 19 -3.12 -9.35 10.22
C ASP A 19 -4.24 -8.95 9.22
N GLN A 20 -4.05 -7.87 8.47
CA GLN A 20 -4.98 -7.39 7.45
C GLN A 20 -4.77 -8.07 6.09
N HIS A 21 -5.77 -7.97 5.21
CA HIS A 21 -5.54 -8.12 3.77
C HIS A 21 -4.98 -6.79 3.22
N VAL A 22 -3.70 -6.76 2.88
CA VAL A 22 -3.04 -5.52 2.44
C VAL A 22 -2.74 -5.55 0.94
N ALA A 23 -3.45 -4.73 0.18
CA ALA A 23 -3.19 -4.51 -1.24
C ALA A 23 -2.40 -3.22 -1.44
N PHE A 24 -1.19 -3.33 -2.00
CA PHE A 24 -0.36 -2.17 -2.34
C PHE A 24 -0.76 -1.60 -3.70
N TYR A 25 -0.71 -0.29 -3.87
CA TYR A 25 -0.91 0.38 -5.15
C TYR A 25 -0.07 1.65 -5.27
N CYS A 26 0.11 2.14 -6.50
CA CYS A 26 0.74 3.44 -6.76
C CYS A 26 0.09 4.07 -8.00
N GLY A 27 0.87 4.61 -8.95
CA GLY A 27 0.34 5.04 -10.24
C GLY A 27 -0.08 3.85 -11.11
N THR A 28 0.90 2.98 -11.41
CA THR A 28 0.81 1.87 -12.38
C THR A 28 1.56 0.62 -11.89
N GLY A 29 1.52 0.35 -10.58
CA GLY A 29 2.08 -0.89 -10.00
C GLY A 29 3.58 -0.90 -9.64
N TRP A 30 4.46 -0.16 -10.31
CA TRP A 30 5.93 -0.32 -10.13
C TRP A 30 6.44 -0.21 -8.69
N ARG A 31 6.17 0.91 -8.01
CA ARG A 31 6.57 1.13 -6.60
C ARG A 31 5.84 0.21 -5.64
N ALA A 32 4.61 -0.18 -5.98
CA ALA A 32 3.79 -1.05 -5.16
C ALA A 32 4.29 -2.50 -5.19
N SER A 33 4.77 -2.97 -6.34
CA SER A 33 5.42 -4.28 -6.48
C SER A 33 6.67 -4.40 -5.61
N GLU A 34 7.47 -3.33 -5.50
CA GLU A 34 8.63 -3.27 -4.61
C GLU A 34 8.19 -3.49 -3.14
N THR A 35 7.21 -2.73 -2.66
CA THR A 35 6.69 -2.89 -1.28
C THR A 35 6.00 -4.23 -1.03
N LEU A 36 5.34 -4.79 -2.05
CA LEU A 36 4.75 -6.13 -1.98
C LEU A 36 5.84 -7.19 -1.75
N MET A 37 6.97 -7.10 -2.45
CA MET A 37 8.08 -8.02 -2.25
C MET A 37 8.68 -7.87 -0.85
N TYR A 38 8.75 -6.65 -0.32
CA TYR A 38 9.20 -6.41 1.07
C TYR A 38 8.27 -7.07 2.08
N ALA A 39 6.96 -6.87 1.96
CA ALA A 39 5.97 -7.47 2.85
C ALA A 39 6.02 -9.01 2.79
N ARG A 40 6.18 -9.58 1.58
CA ARG A 40 6.37 -11.04 1.40
C ARG A 40 7.64 -11.54 2.08
N ALA A 41 8.76 -10.84 1.92
CA ALA A 41 10.03 -11.19 2.58
C ALA A 41 9.95 -11.07 4.12
N MET A 42 9.14 -10.13 4.62
CA MET A 42 8.81 -9.99 6.04
C MET A 42 7.80 -11.03 6.55
N GLY A 43 7.32 -11.93 5.69
CA GLY A 43 6.42 -13.03 6.06
C GLY A 43 4.94 -12.67 6.16
N TRP A 44 4.52 -11.49 5.68
CA TRP A 44 3.11 -11.09 5.65
C TRP A 44 2.33 -12.04 4.74
N LYS A 45 1.27 -12.66 5.29
CA LYS A 45 0.60 -13.79 4.63
C LYS A 45 -0.49 -13.38 3.65
N ASN A 46 -1.11 -12.23 3.87
CA ASN A 46 -2.27 -11.79 3.12
C ASN A 46 -1.99 -10.44 2.43
N VAL A 47 -1.13 -10.48 1.41
CA VAL A 47 -0.69 -9.29 0.68
C VAL A 47 -0.91 -9.44 -0.83
N GLY A 48 -1.38 -8.36 -1.45
CA GLY A 48 -1.70 -8.29 -2.87
C GLY A 48 -1.20 -7.02 -3.55
N LEU A 49 -1.32 -6.99 -4.87
CA LEU A 49 -1.10 -5.80 -5.69
C LEU A 49 -2.44 -5.39 -6.29
N TYR A 50 -2.82 -4.13 -6.11
CA TYR A 50 -3.84 -3.51 -6.95
C TYR A 50 -3.14 -2.84 -8.14
N ASP A 51 -3.11 -3.56 -9.26
CA ASP A 51 -2.23 -3.28 -10.41
C ASP A 51 -2.56 -1.95 -11.11
N GLY A 52 -3.84 -1.74 -11.46
CA GLY A 52 -4.27 -0.54 -12.18
C GLY A 52 -4.05 0.75 -11.39
N GLY A 53 -4.01 0.67 -10.06
CA GLY A 53 -3.61 1.75 -9.18
C GLY A 53 -4.41 3.04 -9.40
N TRP A 54 -3.73 4.18 -9.24
CA TRP A 54 -4.34 5.49 -9.47
C TRP A 54 -4.70 5.71 -10.95
N TYR A 55 -3.92 5.15 -11.88
CA TYR A 55 -4.17 5.33 -13.30
C TYR A 55 -5.53 4.75 -13.71
N GLU A 56 -5.83 3.51 -13.29
CA GLU A 56 -7.15 2.90 -13.49
C GLU A 56 -8.23 3.61 -12.67
N TRP A 57 -7.99 3.85 -11.38
CA TRP A 57 -9.01 4.40 -10.48
C TRP A 57 -9.52 5.77 -10.94
N SER A 58 -8.60 6.65 -11.37
CA SER A 58 -8.93 8.01 -11.81
C SER A 58 -9.53 8.08 -13.22
N ALA A 59 -9.47 6.98 -13.99
CA ALA A 59 -10.07 6.92 -15.32
C ALA A 59 -11.61 6.87 -15.28
N ASP A 60 -12.20 6.36 -14.19
CA ASP A 60 -13.64 6.47 -13.93
C ASP A 60 -13.92 7.67 -12.99
N PRO A 61 -14.52 8.77 -13.48
CA PRO A 61 -14.83 9.94 -12.66
C PRO A 61 -15.90 9.66 -11.58
N LYS A 62 -16.59 8.52 -11.62
CA LYS A 62 -17.54 8.11 -10.56
C LYS A 62 -16.82 7.58 -9.31
N ASN A 63 -15.56 7.17 -9.44
CA ASN A 63 -14.80 6.69 -8.30
C ASN A 63 -14.51 7.85 -7.34
N PRO A 64 -14.70 7.65 -6.01
CA PRO A 64 -14.45 8.70 -5.05
C PRO A 64 -12.96 9.03 -4.96
N VAL A 65 -12.67 10.32 -4.76
CA VAL A 65 -11.30 10.84 -4.65
C VAL A 65 -11.16 11.64 -3.37
N VAL A 66 -9.98 11.55 -2.77
CA VAL A 66 -9.60 12.20 -1.52
C VAL A 66 -8.41 13.14 -1.79
N SER A 67 -8.47 14.38 -1.31
CA SER A 67 -7.39 15.38 -1.43
C SER A 67 -7.16 16.18 -0.12
N GLY A 68 -6.06 16.95 -0.07
CA GLY A 68 -5.68 17.79 1.07
C GLY A 68 -4.79 17.11 2.12
N LYS A 69 -4.29 17.88 3.10
CA LYS A 69 -3.45 17.36 4.20
C LYS A 69 -4.29 16.49 5.15
N ARG A 70 -3.80 15.30 5.49
CA ARG A 70 -4.49 14.32 6.34
C ARG A 70 -3.52 13.56 7.23
N LYS A 71 -4.07 12.94 8.28
CA LYS A 71 -3.37 12.03 9.21
C LYS A 71 -4.14 10.71 9.30
N PRO A 72 -3.49 9.63 9.77
CA PRO A 72 -4.20 8.43 10.22
C PRO A 72 -5.27 8.81 11.24
N ASN A 73 -6.44 8.16 11.16
CA ASN A 73 -7.50 8.30 12.16
C ASN A 73 -7.13 7.54 13.44
#